data_AF-V4A914-F1
#
_entry.id   AF-V4A914-F1
#
_cell.length_a   1.000
_cell.length_b   1.000
_cell.length_c   1.000
_cell.angle_alpha   90.00
_cell.angle_beta   90.00
_cell.angle_gamma   90.00
#
_symmetry.space_group_name_H-M   'P 1'
#
loop_
_entity.id
_entity.type
_entity.pdbx_description
1 polymer ?
#
loop_
_entity_poly.entity_id
_entity_poly.type
_entity_poly.pdbx_seq_one_letter_code
_entity_poly.pdbx_strand_id
1 'polypeptide(L)' 'MEEDSTVLMRRQKTVDYGKNTPEYEHYLHEIKRKTSDPRTPNKYIKTSRRSWDMQIRLWRKALHKFDPPSRFVQIYFRF' A
#
# COMPACT_ATOMS: atom_id res chain seq x y z
N MET A 1 18.50 -3.47 10.08
CA MET A 1 17.80 -2.63 9.08
C MET A 1 18.10 -3.20 7.69
N GLU A 2 17.24 -2.96 6.70
CA GLU A 2 17.50 -3.31 5.30
C GLU A 2 18.34 -2.20 4.67
N GLU A 3 19.47 -2.58 4.07
CA GLU A 3 20.50 -1.64 3.59
C GLU A 3 20.88 -1.90 2.13
N ASP A 4 20.46 -3.03 1.55
CA ASP A 4 20.70 -3.33 0.14
C ASP A 4 19.91 -2.34 -0.74
N SER A 5 20.66 -1.51 -1.48
CA SER A 5 20.10 -0.48 -2.35
C SER A 5 19.18 -1.05 -3.42
N THR A 6 19.48 -2.23 -3.97
CA THR A 6 18.67 -2.88 -5.01
C THR A 6 17.31 -3.32 -4.44
N VAL A 7 17.32 -3.86 -3.21
CA VAL A 7 16.10 -4.23 -2.48
C VAL A 7 15.28 -2.99 -2.16
N LEU A 8 15.92 -1.94 -1.62
CA LEU A 8 15.26 -0.69 -1.26
C LEU A 8 14.65 0.01 -2.48
N MET A 9 15.33 0.05 -3.61
CA MET A 9 14.81 0.62 -4.87
C MET A 9 13.59 -0.16 -5.37
N ARG A 10 13.66 -1.49 -5.39
CA ARG A 10 12.51 -2.33 -5.78
C ARG A 10 11.31 -2.12 -4.85
N ARG A 11 11.56 -2.08 -3.53
CA ARG A 11 10.52 -1.84 -2.52
C ARG A 11 9.90 -0.45 -2.67
N GLN A 12 10.72 0.58 -2.88
CA GLN A 12 10.25 1.93 -3.14
C GLN A 12 9.33 1.96 -4.36
N LYS A 13 9.74 1.37 -5.48
CA LYS A 13 8.92 1.27 -6.69
C LYS A 13 7.57 0.61 -6.44
N THR A 14 7.52 -0.46 -5.63
CA THR A 14 6.23 -1.10 -5.27
C THR A 14 5.35 -0.23 -4.38
N VAL A 15 5.94 0.60 -3.51
CA VAL A 15 5.21 1.59 -2.72
C VAL A 15 4.67 2.71 -3.61
N ASP A 16 5.49 3.22 -4.53
CA ASP A 16 5.10 4.29 -5.45
C ASP A 16 3.90 3.90 -6.31
N TYR A 17 3.85 2.65 -6.77
CA TYR A 17 2.67 2.14 -7.48
C TYR A 17 1.38 2.14 -6.65
N GLY A 18 1.47 1.99 -5.33
CA GLY A 18 0.31 2.12 -4.45
C GLY A 18 -0.01 3.56 -4.09
N LYS A 19 0.99 4.46 -4.10
CA LYS A 19 0.78 5.90 -3.85
C LYS A 19 0.23 6.65 -5.05
N ASN A 20 0.52 6.17 -6.26
CA ASN A 20 0.04 6.75 -7.51
C ASN A 20 -1.35 6.23 -7.86
N THR A 21 -2.25 6.17 -6.88
CA THR A 21 -3.63 5.72 -7.08
C THR A 21 -4.61 6.71 -6.42
N PRO A 22 -5.81 6.95 -7.02
CA PRO A 22 -6.79 7.88 -6.46
C PRO A 22 -7.20 7.54 -5.02
N GLU A 23 -7.22 6.25 -4.68
CA GLU A 23 -7.53 5.76 -3.34
C GLU A 23 -6.53 6.24 -2.30
N TYR A 24 -5.24 6.31 -2.68
CA TYR A 24 -4.21 6.84 -1.80
C TYR A 24 -4.36 8.35 -1.61
N GLU A 25 -4.74 9.08 -2.66
CA GLU A 25 -5.05 10.52 -2.55
C GLU A 25 -6.22 10.75 -1.60
N HIS A 26 -7.33 10.03 -1.74
CA HIS A 26 -8.46 10.12 -0.81
C HIS A 26 -8.05 9.76 0.63
N TYR A 27 -7.24 8.71 0.80
CA TYR A 27 -6.67 8.31 2.10
C TYR A 27 -5.80 9.40 2.74
N LEU A 28 -5.12 10.25 1.95
CA LEU A 28 -4.34 11.39 2.46
C LEU A 28 -5.23 12.57 2.89
N HIS A 29 -6.36 12.78 2.22
CA HIS A 29 -7.31 13.85 2.55
C HIS A 29 -8.19 13.52 3.76
N GLU A 30 -8.18 12.27 4.25
CA GLU A 30 -8.91 11.85 5.43
C GLU A 30 -8.37 12.54 6.70
N ILE A 31 -9.19 13.43 7.29
CA ILE A 31 -8.82 14.25 8.45
C ILE A 31 -8.70 13.41 9.73
N LYS A 32 -9.48 12.32 9.86
CA LYS A 32 -9.53 11.48 11.07
C LYS A 32 -8.93 10.10 10.82
N ARG A 33 -7.61 10.01 10.86
CA ARG A 33 -6.92 8.71 10.78
C ARG A 33 -7.22 7.87 12.02
N LYS A 34 -7.70 6.65 11.80
CA LYS A 34 -7.91 5.64 12.84
C LYS A 34 -6.69 4.73 12.94
N THR A 35 -6.53 4.07 14.08
CA THR A 35 -5.49 3.06 14.28
C THR A 35 -5.60 1.88 13.32
N SER A 36 -6.82 1.59 12.83
CA SER A 36 -7.11 0.55 11.86
C SER A 36 -6.90 0.95 10.39
N ASP A 37 -6.55 2.21 10.12
CA ASP A 37 -6.30 2.65 8.76
C ASP A 37 -4.99 2.06 8.21
N PRO A 38 -4.94 1.78 6.90
CA PRO A 38 -3.75 1.19 6.29
C PRO A 38 -2.52 2.04 6.57
N ARG A 39 -1.36 1.39 6.74
CA ARG A 39 -0.06 2.07 6.86
C ARG A 39 0.82 1.63 5.71
N THR A 40 1.53 2.59 5.10
CA THR A 40 2.51 2.29 4.06
C THR A 40 3.60 1.36 4.62
N PRO A 41 3.87 0.20 3.99
CA PRO A 41 4.91 -0.72 4.46
C PRO A 41 6.29 -0.06 4.50
N ASN A 42 7.04 -0.31 5.57
CA ASN A 42 8.36 0.28 5.77
C ASN A 42 9.43 -0.52 5.02
N LYS A 43 9.99 0.07 3.95
CA LYS A 43 11.01 -0.58 3.11
C LYS A 43 12.34 -0.89 3.82
N TYR A 44 12.63 -0.23 4.95
CA TYR A 44 13.88 -0.39 5.70
C TYR A 44 13.87 -1.55 6.71
N ILE A 45 12.75 -2.26 6.86
CA ILE A 45 12.68 -3.43 7.75
C ILE A 45 13.20 -4.66 6.98
N LYS A 46 14.09 -5.45 7.60
CA LYS A 46 14.51 -6.74 7.04
C LYS A 46 13.34 -7.73 7.11
N THR A 47 12.85 -8.14 5.94
CA THR A 47 11.74 -9.10 5.79
C THR A 47 11.99 -9.98 4.58
N SER A 48 11.42 -11.19 4.57
CA SER A 48 11.46 -12.04 3.39
C SER A 48 10.70 -11.42 2.22
N ARG A 49 11.06 -11.79 0.98
CA ARG A 49 10.37 -11.31 -0.22
C ARG A 49 8.86 -11.56 -0.14
N ARG A 50 8.44 -12.75 0.29
CA ARG A 50 7.01 -13.10 0.42
C ARG A 50 6.30 -12.26 1.48
N SER A 51 6.95 -11.98 2.60
CA SER A 51 6.38 -11.11 3.64
C SER A 51 6.18 -9.69 3.12
N TRP A 52 7.17 -9.15 2.38
CA TRP A 52 7.04 -7.84 1.73
C TRP A 52 5.86 -7.80 0.75
N ASP A 53 5.78 -8.79 -0.15
CA ASP A 53 4.72 -8.85 -1.17
C ASP A 53 3.33 -8.96 -0.52
N MET A 54 3.20 -9.70 0.59
CA MET A 54 1.94 -9.79 1.36
C MET A 54 1.57 -8.46 2.02
N GLN A 55 2.53 -7.77 2.63
CA GLN A 55 2.31 -6.44 3.22
C GLN A 55 1.81 -5.44 2.18
N ILE A 56 2.43 -5.41 1.00
CA ILE A 56 2.01 -4.54 -0.11
C ILE A 56 0.59 -4.88 -0.57
N ARG A 57 0.28 -6.17 -0.72
CA ARG A 57 -1.07 -6.61 -1.14
C ARG A 57 -2.15 -6.18 -0.14
N LEU A 58 -1.93 -6.43 1.15
CA LEU A 58 -2.87 -6.05 2.20
C LEU A 58 -3.02 -4.54 2.29
N TRP A 59 -1.91 -3.80 2.21
CA TRP A 59 -1.92 -2.34 2.21
C TRP A 59 -2.75 -1.79 1.05
N ARG A 60 -2.50 -2.24 -0.18
CA ARG A 60 -3.26 -1.80 -1.37
C ARG A 60 -4.74 -2.16 -1.26
N LYS A 61 -5.06 -3.39 -0.84
CA LYS A 61 -6.45 -3.81 -0.61
C LYS A 61 -7.17 -2.89 0.39
N ALA A 62 -6.49 -2.48 1.46
CA ALA A 62 -7.06 -1.62 2.47
C ALA A 62 -7.22 -0.15 2.03
N LEU A 63 -6.45 0.33 1.04
CA LEU A 63 -6.65 1.67 0.46
C LEU A 63 -8.01 1.80 -0.25
N HIS A 64 -8.56 0.73 -0.82
CA HIS A 64 -9.88 0.76 -1.45
C HIS A 64 -11.03 1.03 -0.48
N LYS A 65 -10.81 1.03 0.84
CA LYS A 65 -11.76 1.57 1.82
C LYS A 65 -12.12 3.03 1.54
N PHE A 66 -11.23 3.77 0.87
CA PHE A 66 -11.38 5.19 0.54
C PHE A 66 -11.88 5.41 -0.90
N ASP A 67 -12.29 4.35 -1.61
CA ASP A 67 -12.98 4.49 -2.89
C ASP A 67 -14.44 4.93 -2.71
N PRO A 68 -15.00 5.70 -3.66
CA PRO A 68 -16.44 5.88 -3.73
C PRO A 68 -17.14 4.54 -4.00
N PRO A 69 -18.35 4.32 -3.46
CA PRO A 69 -19.06 3.04 -3.52
C PRO A 69 -19.30 2.50 -4.94
N SER A 70 -19.25 3.34 -5.98
CA SER A 70 -19.41 2.95 -7.38
C SER A 70 -18.23 2.13 -7.94
N ARG A 71 -17.03 2.20 -7.34
CA ARG A 71 -15.83 1.49 -7.84
C ARG A 71 -15.59 0.12 -7.22
N PHE A 72 -16.27 -0.23 -6.13
CA PHE A 72 -16.00 -1.45 -5.36
C PHE A 72 -16.09 -2.75 -6.18
N VAL A 73 -16.85 -2.77 -7.28
CA VAL A 73 -17.15 -4.02 -8.02
C VAL A 73 -16.01 -4.48 -8.95
N GLN A 74 -15.11 -3.60 -9.41
CA GLN A 74 -14.09 -3.97 -10.42
C GLN A 74 -12.71 -4.34 -9.84
N ILE A 75 -12.42 -3.99 -8.59
CA ILE A 75 -11.07 -3.98 -8.04
C ILE A 75 -10.71 -5.24 -7.25
N TYR A 76 -11.70 -5.98 -6.75
CA TYR A 76 -11.46 -7.27 -6.05
C TYR A 76 -10.93 -8.38 -6.98
N PHE A 77 -10.95 -8.17 -8.30
CA PHE A 77 -10.47 -9.12 -9.30
C PHE A 77 -9.09 -8.79 -9.88
N ARG A 78 -8.41 -7.72 -9.42
CA ARG A 78 -7.19 -7.19 -10.08
C ARG A 78 -5.89 -7.30 -9.24
N PHE A 79 -5.83 -8.18 -8.24
CA PHE A 79 -4.64 -8.36 -7.39
C PHE A 79 -4.07 -9.78 -7.42
#